data_AF-A0A3G2C383-F1
#
_entry.id   AF-A0A3G2C383-F1
#
_cell.length_a   1.000
_cell.length_b   1.000
_cell.length_c   1.000
_cell.angle_alpha   90.00
_cell.angle_beta   90.00
_cell.angle_gamma   90.00
#
_symmetry.space_group_name_H-M   'P 1'
#
loop_
_entity.id
_entity.type
_entity.pdbx_description
1 polymer ?
#
loop_
_entity_poly.entity_id
_entity_poly.type
_entity_poly.pdbx_seq_one_letter_code
_entity_poly.pdbx_strand_id
1 'polypeptide(L)'
;AGTGKTYVAVSYALQELFADQYKRIVLTRPLVEVGEKVGHLPGELLQKVHPFMMPLYDVLSERLPHESLNKLTNKNGNGATIRVIPLAYMRGCSLKNTIVVADGAQNCSSEQMRMLLTRIGENSKMIFCG
;
A
#
# COMPACT_ATOMS: atom_id res chain seq x y z
N ALA A 1 -17.21 2.13 5.29
CA ALA A 1 -16.35 3.28 4.90
C ALA A 1 -16.43 4.35 5.99
N GLY A 2 -15.47 5.27 6.09
CA GLY A 2 -15.54 6.43 6.99
C GLY A 2 -15.26 6.19 8.48
N THR A 3 -14.97 4.96 8.91
CA THR A 3 -14.73 4.61 10.32
C THR A 3 -13.24 4.62 10.72
N GLY A 4 -12.37 5.23 9.91
CA GLY A 4 -10.95 5.40 10.23
C GLY A 4 -10.07 4.14 10.18
N LYS A 5 -10.55 2.99 9.73
CA LYS A 5 -9.78 1.71 9.72
C LYS A 5 -8.43 1.85 9.03
N THR A 6 -8.44 2.33 7.79
CA THR A 6 -7.23 2.55 6.98
C THR A 6 -6.34 3.61 7.60
N TYR A 7 -6.93 4.69 8.13
CA TYR A 7 -6.20 5.77 8.79
C TYR A 7 -5.40 5.27 10.01
N VAL A 8 -6.05 4.51 10.89
CA VAL A 8 -5.43 3.93 12.09
C VAL A 8 -4.37 2.90 11.70
N ALA A 9 -4.65 2.04 10.71
CA ALA A 9 -3.69 1.03 10.25
C ALA A 9 -2.41 1.66 9.68
N VAL A 10 -2.53 2.68 8.82
CA VAL A 10 -1.37 3.40 8.26
C VAL A 10 -0.64 4.18 9.35
N SER A 11 -1.36 4.82 10.28
CA SER A 11 -0.76 5.54 11.40
C SER A 11 0.05 4.60 12.32
N TYR A 12 -0.48 3.41 12.61
CA TYR A 12 0.23 2.37 13.34
C TYR A 12 1.46 1.88 12.57
N ALA A 13 1.34 1.66 11.26
CA ALA A 13 2.47 1.26 10.44
C ALA A 13 3.62 2.29 10.46
N LEU A 14 3.30 3.57 10.42
CA LEU A 14 4.28 4.66 10.57
C LEU A 14 4.94 4.65 11.94
N GLN A 15 4.17 4.45 13.01
CA GLN A 15 4.69 4.37 14.37
C GLN A 15 5.72 3.23 14.48
N GLU A 16 5.39 2.05 13.99
CA GLU A 16 6.28 0.88 14.06
C GLU A 16 7.53 1.04 13.18
N LEU A 17 7.41 1.74 12.04
CA LEU A 17 8.55 2.10 11.19
C LEU A 17 9.51 3.04 11.94
N PHE A 18 8.99 4.09 12.60
CA PHE A 18 9.82 5.03 13.36
C PHE A 18 10.36 4.46 14.66
N ALA A 19 9.71 3.45 15.22
CA ALA A 19 10.21 2.66 16.35
C ALA A 19 11.21 1.56 15.92
N ASP A 20 11.66 1.57 14.66
CA ASP A 20 12.62 0.64 14.08
C ASP A 20 12.22 -0.86 14.13
N GLN A 21 10.95 -1.16 14.40
CA GLN A 21 10.42 -2.53 14.47
C GLN A 21 10.33 -3.18 13.08
N TYR A 22 10.00 -2.37 12.08
CA TYR A 22 10.01 -2.76 10.67
C TYR A 22 10.89 -1.81 9.88
N LYS A 23 11.44 -2.29 8.76
CA LYS A 23 12.33 -1.51 7.89
C LYS A 23 11.62 -0.94 6.67
N ARG A 24 10.39 -1.40 6.39
CA ARG A 24 9.60 -0.98 5.23
C ARG A 24 8.11 -1.00 5.54
N ILE A 25 7.39 -0.06 4.94
CA ILE A 25 5.93 -0.08 4.83
C ILE A 25 5.56 -0.39 3.37
N VAL A 26 4.60 -1.29 3.17
CA VAL A 26 3.93 -1.46 1.88
C VAL A 26 2.44 -1.18 2.05
N LEU A 27 1.94 -0.17 1.37
CA LEU A 27 0.52 0.13 1.27
C LEU A 27 0.02 -0.38 -0.07
N THR A 28 -1.03 -1.18 -0.03
CA THR A 28 -1.60 -1.78 -1.23
C THR A 28 -3.12 -1.78 -1.21
N ARG A 29 -3.71 -1.76 -2.39
CA ARG A 29 -5.16 -1.77 -2.59
C ARG A 29 -5.48 -2.49 -3.90
N PRO A 30 -6.54 -3.32 -3.95
CA PRO A 30 -6.97 -3.94 -5.20
C PRO A 30 -7.52 -2.86 -6.15
N LEU A 31 -7.26 -3.03 -7.45
CA LEU A 31 -7.90 -2.22 -8.47
C LEU A 31 -9.34 -2.72 -8.63
N VAL A 32 -10.29 -1.85 -8.32
CA VAL A 32 -11.73 -2.12 -8.48
C VAL A 32 -12.23 -1.21 -9.58
N GLU A 33 -12.52 -1.78 -10.74
CA GLU A 33 -13.07 -1.03 -11.87
C GLU A 33 -14.55 -0.74 -11.58
N VAL A 34 -14.89 0.53 -11.34
CA VAL A 34 -16.28 0.97 -11.22
C VAL A 34 -16.62 1.75 -12.49
N GLY A 35 -17.30 1.10 -13.42
CA GLY A 35 -17.69 1.68 -14.71
C GLY A 35 -16.63 1.49 -15.80
N GLU A 36 -15.61 2.35 -15.85
CA GLU A 36 -14.58 2.31 -16.89
C GLU A 36 -13.44 1.33 -16.53
N LYS A 37 -13.02 0.51 -17.51
CA LYS A 37 -11.82 -0.32 -17.32
C LYS A 37 -10.59 0.58 -17.26
N VAL A 38 -9.64 0.28 -16.37
CA VAL A 38 -8.36 1.01 -16.21
C VAL A 38 -7.64 1.14 -17.55
N GLY A 39 -7.81 0.20 -18.47
CA GLY A 39 -7.28 0.26 -19.84
C GLY A 39 -7.67 1.50 -20.64
N HIS A 40 -8.84 2.11 -20.39
CA HIS A 40 -9.39 3.23 -21.17
C HIS A 40 -8.94 4.62 -20.68
N LEU A 41 -8.38 4.74 -19.47
CA LEU A 41 -7.85 6.02 -18.99
C LEU A 41 -6.62 6.44 -19.83
N PRO A 42 -6.42 7.72 -20.15
CA PRO A 42 -5.22 8.18 -20.85
C PRO A 42 -3.96 8.05 -19.98
N GLY A 43 -2.78 7.93 -20.60
CA GLY A 43 -1.48 7.92 -19.92
C GLY A 43 -0.83 6.55 -19.73
N GLU A 44 0.34 6.52 -19.08
CA GLU A 44 1.06 5.29 -18.76
C GLU A 44 0.35 4.50 -17.65
N LEU A 45 0.56 3.18 -17.58
CA LEU A 45 -0.12 2.31 -16.61
C LEU A 45 -0.04 2.82 -15.16
N LEU A 46 1.13 3.34 -14.75
CA LEU A 46 1.32 3.92 -13.41
C LEU A 46 0.45 5.17 -13.19
N GLN A 47 0.29 6.01 -14.21
CA GLN A 47 -0.59 7.19 -14.14
C GLN A 47 -2.06 6.78 -14.03
N LYS A 48 -2.47 5.69 -14.71
CA LYS A 48 -3.84 5.18 -14.64
C LYS A 48 -4.20 4.59 -13.29
N VAL A 49 -3.25 3.97 -12.59
CA VAL A 49 -3.49 3.37 -11.26
C VAL A 49 -3.37 4.37 -10.11
N HIS A 50 -2.69 5.50 -10.33
CA HIS A 50 -2.45 6.51 -9.30
C HIS A 50 -3.72 7.01 -8.59
N PRO A 51 -4.83 7.34 -9.29
CA PRO A 51 -6.07 7.78 -8.62
C PRO A 51 -6.62 6.78 -7.60
N PHE A 52 -6.45 5.48 -7.83
CA PHE A 52 -6.92 4.44 -6.92
C PHE A 52 -6.09 4.36 -5.63
N MET A 53 -4.85 4.84 -5.68
CA MET A 53 -3.93 4.85 -4.54
C MET A 53 -3.98 6.15 -3.73
N MET A 54 -4.61 7.21 -4.26
CA MET A 54 -4.73 8.52 -3.60
C MET A 54 -5.16 8.44 -2.14
N PRO A 55 -6.17 7.65 -1.74
CA PRO A 55 -6.57 7.58 -0.33
C PRO A 55 -5.44 7.15 0.63
N LEU A 56 -4.47 6.37 0.15
CA LEU A 56 -3.31 5.97 0.95
C LEU A 56 -2.27 7.10 1.04
N TYR A 57 -2.09 7.85 -0.05
CA TYR A 57 -1.23 9.04 -0.06
C TYR A 57 -1.79 10.17 0.81
N ASP A 58 -3.11 10.35 0.82
CA ASP A 58 -3.79 11.36 1.64
C ASP A 58 -3.46 11.11 3.12
N VAL A 59 -3.66 9.88 3.61
CA VAL A 59 -3.31 9.51 5.00
C VAL A 59 -1.82 9.72 5.30
N LEU A 60 -0.93 9.39 4.36
CA LEU A 60 0.50 9.63 4.54
C LEU A 60 0.82 11.13 4.65
N SER A 61 0.21 11.97 3.82
CA SER A 61 0.42 13.42 3.80
C SER A 61 -0.14 14.13 5.04
N GLU A 62 -1.22 13.60 5.62
CA GLU A 62 -1.73 14.08 6.91
C GLU A 62 -0.80 13.72 8.09
N ARG A 63 -0.01 12.65 7.97
CA ARG A 63 0.84 12.13 9.05
C ARG A 63 2.31 12.53 8.91
N LEU A 64 2.76 12.92 7.73
CA LEU A 64 4.16 13.22 7.42
C LEU A 64 4.30 14.59 6.77
N PRO A 65 5.28 15.41 7.21
CA PRO A 65 5.66 16.61 6.47
C PRO A 65 6.04 16.27 5.03
N HIS A 66 5.73 17.16 4.08
CA HIS A 66 5.92 16.95 2.65
C HIS A 66 7.35 16.50 2.28
N GLU A 67 8.39 17.08 2.90
CA GLU A 67 9.79 16.69 2.67
C GLU A 67 10.07 15.25 3.11
N SER A 68 9.58 14.86 4.29
CA SER A 68 9.74 13.50 4.83
C SER A 68 8.97 12.48 4.00
N LEU A 69 7.73 12.82 3.60
CA LEU A 69 6.92 12.00 2.72
C LEU A 69 7.69 11.70 1.44
N ASN A 70 8.15 12.74 0.74
CA ASN A 70 8.92 12.61 -0.49
C ASN A 70 10.19 11.78 -0.27
N LYS A 71 10.93 11.98 0.82
CA LYS A 71 12.14 11.19 1.10
C LYS A 71 11.85 9.71 1.34
N LEU A 72 10.73 9.38 1.97
CA LEU A 72 10.35 8.01 2.34
C LEU A 72 9.71 7.25 1.17
N THR A 73 8.99 7.94 0.29
CA THR A 73 8.33 7.37 -0.90
C THR A 73 9.22 7.44 -2.16
N ASN A 74 9.93 8.55 -2.37
CA ASN A 74 10.81 8.77 -3.52
C ASN A 74 12.25 8.36 -3.19
N LYS A 75 12.51 7.05 -3.25
CA LYS A 75 13.81 6.55 -3.68
C LYS A 75 13.59 5.93 -5.06
N ASN A 76 14.20 6.49 -6.09
CA ASN A 76 14.15 6.00 -7.47
C ASN A 76 14.58 4.50 -7.49
N GLY A 77 13.62 3.57 -7.47
CA GLY A 77 13.84 2.12 -7.52
C GLY A 77 13.19 1.30 -6.38
N ASN A 78 13.57 0.02 -6.27
CA ASN A 78 13.04 -0.97 -5.30
C ASN A 78 13.39 -0.67 -3.81
N GLY A 79 13.98 0.48 -3.51
CA GLY A 79 14.57 0.83 -2.22
C GLY A 79 13.77 1.81 -1.36
N ALA A 80 12.58 2.25 -1.80
CA ALA A 80 11.73 3.13 -1.00
C ALA A 80 11.34 2.48 0.34
N THR A 81 11.37 3.28 1.40
CA THR A 81 11.00 2.86 2.75
C THR A 81 9.49 2.69 2.85
N ILE A 82 8.72 3.54 2.19
CA ILE A 82 7.26 3.44 2.07
C ILE A 82 6.92 3.24 0.60
N ARG A 83 6.30 2.10 0.27
CA ARG A 83 5.86 1.78 -1.09
C ARG A 83 4.33 1.80 -1.15
N VAL A 84 3.77 2.61 -2.03
CA VAL A 84 2.34 2.60 -2.33
C VAL A 84 2.16 1.98 -3.72
N ILE A 85 1.65 0.75 -3.78
CA ILE A 85 1.56 -0.01 -5.03
C ILE A 85 0.26 -0.82 -5.14
N PRO A 86 -0.28 -1.03 -6.35
CA PRO A 86 -1.47 -1.86 -6.54
C PRO A 86 -1.23 -3.31 -6.12
N LEU A 87 -2.29 -4.00 -5.68
CA LEU A 87 -2.19 -5.40 -5.22
C LEU A 87 -1.61 -6.34 -6.29
N ALA A 88 -1.87 -6.08 -7.57
CA ALA A 88 -1.33 -6.88 -8.67
C ALA A 88 0.21 -6.89 -8.72
N TYR A 89 0.86 -5.82 -8.23
CA TYR A 89 2.33 -5.68 -8.21
C TYR A 89 2.97 -6.41 -7.01
N MET A 90 2.15 -6.97 -6.12
CA MET A 90 2.63 -7.79 -5.00
C MET A 90 3.04 -9.20 -5.44
N ARG A 91 2.64 -9.62 -6.65
CA ARG A 91 3.07 -10.91 -7.21
C ARG A 91 4.59 -10.95 -7.35
N GLY A 92 5.21 -12.00 -6.85
CA GLY A 92 6.67 -12.16 -6.86
C GLY A 92 7.44 -11.31 -5.84
N CYS A 93 6.77 -10.51 -5.00
CA CYS A 93 7.42 -9.81 -3.90
C CYS A 93 7.73 -10.77 -2.73
N SER A 94 8.85 -10.53 -2.03
CA SER A 94 9.12 -11.12 -0.71
C SER A 94 9.14 -10.00 0.33
N LEU A 95 8.25 -10.09 1.32
CA LEU A 95 8.02 -9.04 2.31
C LEU A 95 8.66 -9.45 3.63
N LYS A 96 9.96 -9.18 3.78
CA LYS A 96 10.71 -9.38 5.04
C LYS A 96 10.90 -8.05 5.76
N ASN A 97 10.91 -8.05 7.10
CA ASN A 97 11.02 -6.84 7.92
C ASN A 97 10.05 -5.72 7.47
N THR A 98 8.83 -6.11 7.05
CA THR A 98 7.88 -5.21 6.38
C THR A 98 6.54 -5.24 7.08
N ILE A 99 5.97 -4.06 7.33
CA ILE A 99 4.56 -3.92 7.70
C ILE A 99 3.74 -3.59 6.45
N VAL A 100 2.70 -4.37 6.21
CA VAL A 100 1.85 -4.26 5.02
C VAL A 100 0.46 -3.82 5.44
N VAL A 101 -0.09 -2.81 4.79
CA VAL A 101 -1.49 -2.42 4.93
C VAL A 101 -2.20 -2.65 3.61
N ALA A 102 -3.13 -3.59 3.60
CA ALA A 102 -3.98 -3.90 2.46
C ALA A 102 -5.35 -3.24 2.65
N ASP A 103 -5.54 -2.08 2.03
CA ASP A 103 -6.81 -1.35 2.03
C ASP A 103 -7.78 -1.91 1.00
N GLY A 104 -9.08 -1.76 1.25
CA GLY A 104 -10.12 -2.28 0.36
C GLY A 104 -10.12 -3.80 0.22
N ALA A 105 -9.68 -4.52 1.24
CA ALA A 105 -9.49 -5.98 1.22
C ALA A 105 -10.77 -6.78 0.94
N GLN A 106 -11.95 -6.22 1.24
CA GLN A 106 -13.26 -6.79 0.91
C GLN A 106 -13.50 -6.91 -0.61
N ASN A 107 -12.75 -6.16 -1.42
CA ASN A 107 -12.84 -6.21 -2.87
C ASN A 107 -11.85 -7.21 -3.50
N CYS A 108 -11.03 -7.88 -2.69
CA CYS A 108 -10.10 -8.90 -3.19
C CYS A 108 -10.84 -10.19 -3.52
N SER A 109 -10.46 -10.84 -4.62
CA SER A 109 -10.84 -12.23 -4.85
C SER A 109 -10.11 -13.17 -3.88
N SER A 110 -10.64 -14.38 -3.69
CA SER A 110 -9.97 -15.42 -2.89
C SER A 110 -8.56 -15.74 -3.40
N GLU A 111 -8.35 -15.68 -4.72
CA GLU A 111 -7.03 -15.88 -5.34
C GLU A 111 -6.08 -14.72 -5.01
N GLN A 112 -6.54 -13.48 -5.09
CA GLN A 112 -5.75 -12.30 -4.73
C GLN A 112 -5.38 -12.31 -3.24
N MET A 113 -6.32 -12.68 -2.37
CA MET A 113 -6.07 -12.82 -0.93
C MET A 113 -5.03 -13.90 -0.66
N ARG A 114 -5.17 -15.09 -1.26
CA ARG A 114 -4.19 -16.18 -1.14
C ARG A 114 -2.81 -15.75 -1.67
N MET A 115 -2.77 -15.09 -2.82
CA MET A 115 -1.54 -14.57 -3.39
C MET A 115 -0.83 -13.64 -2.41
N LEU A 116 -1.56 -12.68 -1.83
CA LEU A 116 -1.00 -11.69 -0.90
C LEU A 116 -0.52 -12.33 0.42
N LEU A 117 -1.33 -13.20 1.04
CA LEU A 117 -0.98 -13.89 2.28
C LEU A 117 0.32 -14.70 2.15
N THR A 118 0.55 -15.33 1.01
CA THR A 118 1.78 -16.11 0.75
C THR A 118 3.03 -15.26 0.49
N ARG A 119 2.91 -13.92 0.43
CA ARG A 119 4.07 -13.02 0.27
C ARG A 119 4.74 -12.64 1.58
N ILE A 120 4.08 -12.89 2.72
CA ILE A 120 4.62 -12.51 4.04
C ILE A 120 5.88 -13.30 4.35
N GLY A 121 6.92 -12.59 4.79
CA GLY A 121 8.20 -13.17 5.18
C GLY A 121 8.50 -12.95 6.65
N GLU A 122 9.74 -13.23 7.03
CA GLU A 122 10.24 -13.08 8.40
C GLU A 122 10.05 -11.66 8.93
N ASN A 123 9.77 -11.57 10.24
CA ASN A 123 9.56 -10.32 10.97
C ASN A 123 8.66 -9.33 10.22
N SER A 124 7.50 -9.79 9.75
CA SER A 124 6.58 -8.98 8.96
C SER A 124 5.16 -9.10 9.50
N LYS A 125 4.38 -8.06 9.27
CA LYS A 125 3.00 -7.96 9.72
C LYS A 125 2.13 -7.50 8.57
N MET A 126 0.95 -8.07 8.44
CA MET A 126 -0.01 -7.68 7.42
C MET A 126 -1.34 -7.32 8.08
N ILE A 127 -1.84 -6.14 7.75
CA ILE A 127 -3.08 -5.57 8.29
C ILE A 127 -4.04 -5.43 7.12
N PHE A 128 -5.20 -6.07 7.22
CA PHE A 128 -6.26 -5.98 6.22
C PHE A 128 -7.33 -5.01 6.69
N CYS A 129 -7.65 -4.03 5.84
CA CYS A 129 -8.74 -3.09 6.06
C CYS A 129 -9.83 -3.31 5.00
N GLY A 130 -11.06 -3.55 5.45
CA GLY A 130 -12.25 -3.64 4.60
C GLY A 130 -13.51 -3.37 5.38
#